data_AF-A0A2E0CPW2-F1
#
_entry.id   AF-A0A2E0CPW2-F1
#
_cell.length_a   1.000
_cell.length_b   1.000
_cell.length_c   1.000
_cell.angle_alpha   90.00
_cell.angle_beta   90.00
_cell.angle_gamma   90.00
#
_symmetry.space_group_name_H-M   'P 1'
#
loop_
_entity.id
_entity.type
_entity.pdbx_description
1 polymer ?
#
loop_
_entity_poly.entity_id
_entity_poly.type
_entity_poly.pdbx_seq_one_letter_code
_entity_poly.pdbx_strand_id
1 'polypeptide(L)' 'MSFSDQLRHLEQPANISLLLEIKRGLEKENLRVTPQGYLSEKKHLSELGSALTHPSITT' A
#
# COMPACT_ATOMS: atom_id res chain seq x y z
N MET A 1 11.27 -20.62 22.98
CA MET A 1 11.92 -20.45 21.68
C MET A 1 12.59 -19.09 21.68
N SER A 2 13.91 -19.04 21.56
CA SER A 2 14.70 -17.80 21.56
C SER A 2 14.59 -17.10 20.20
N PHE A 3 14.78 -15.78 20.17
CA PHE A 3 14.93 -15.01 18.92
C PHE A 3 16.04 -15.60 18.02
N SER A 4 17.14 -16.04 18.62
CA SER A 4 18.23 -16.72 17.91
C SER A 4 17.80 -18.06 17.29
N ASP A 5 16.82 -18.75 17.87
CA ASP A 5 16.29 -19.98 17.28
C ASP A 5 15.48 -19.66 16.02
N GLN A 6 14.68 -18.59 16.06
CA GLN A 6 13.86 -18.15 14.93
C GLN A 6 14.71 -17.68 13.74
N LEU A 7 15.79 -16.91 14.00
CA LEU A 7 16.73 -16.51 12.95
C LEU A 7 17.37 -17.73 12.27
N ARG A 8 17.83 -18.71 13.06
CA ARG A 8 18.40 -19.95 12.53
C ARG A 8 17.43 -20.74 11.64
N HIS A 9 16.13 -20.65 11.90
CA HIS A 9 15.12 -21.24 11.03
C HIS A 9 14.96 -20.48 9.71
N LEU A 10 14.98 -19.15 9.73
CA LEU A 10 14.88 -18.34 8.51
C LEU A 10 16.13 -18.47 7.61
N GLU A 11 17.30 -18.69 8.21
CA GLU A 11 18.57 -18.89 7.49
C GLU A 11 18.67 -20.24 6.77
N GLN A 12 17.77 -21.19 7.05
CA GLN A 12 17.80 -22.49 6.36
C GLN A 12 17.52 -22.29 4.86
N PRO A 13 18.34 -22.85 3.94
CA PRO A 13 18.19 -22.66 2.49
C PRO A 13 16.78 -22.97 1.96
N ALA A 14 16.11 -23.97 2.54
CA ALA A 14 14.73 -24.32 2.21
C ALA A 14 13.73 -23.18 2.49
N ASN A 15 14.00 -22.34 3.50
CA ASN A 15 13.10 -21.29 3.97
C ASN A 15 13.41 -19.91 3.35
N ILE A 16 14.63 -19.71 2.81
CA ILE A 16 15.02 -18.44 2.16
C ILE A 16 14.07 -18.11 0.99
N SER A 17 13.71 -19.12 0.20
CA SER A 17 12.79 -18.95 -0.94
C SER A 17 11.42 -18.41 -0.52
N LEU A 18 10.91 -18.83 0.65
CA LEU A 18 9.63 -18.39 1.19
C LEU A 18 9.60 -16.90 1.54
N LEU A 19 10.74 -16.34 1.97
CA LEU A 19 10.85 -14.91 2.27
C LEU A 19 10.68 -14.02 1.03
N LEU A 20 10.96 -14.56 -0.16
CA LEU A 20 10.78 -13.86 -1.43
C LEU A 20 9.32 -13.81 -1.88
N GLU A 21 8.44 -14.65 -1.31
CA GLU A 21 7.04 -14.74 -1.71
C GLU A 21 6.13 -13.72 -1.02
N ILE A 22 6.67 -12.90 -0.10
CA ILE A 22 5.92 -11.89 0.65
C ILE A 22 5.18 -10.94 -0.31
N LYS A 23 3.85 -10.95 -0.22
CA LYS A 23 2.97 -10.02 -0.93
C LYS A 23 2.78 -8.75 -0.13
N ARG A 24 2.65 -7.62 -0.82
CA ARG A 24 2.51 -6.29 -0.21
C ARG A 24 1.40 -5.54 -0.93
N GLY A 25 0.58 -4.80 -0.18
CA GLY A 25 -0.35 -3.80 -0.68
C GLY A 25 0.04 -2.43 -0.14
N LEU A 26 -0.26 -1.37 -0.88
CA LEU A 26 0.02 0.00 -0.47
C LEU A 26 -1.24 0.85 -0.63
N GLU A 27 -1.50 1.66 0.40
CA GLU A 27 -2.56 2.66 0.42
C GLU A 27 -1.92 4.01 0.75
N LYS A 28 -2.41 5.08 0.11
CA LYS A 28 -1.84 6.43 0.25
C LYS A 28 -2.93 7.48 0.11
N GLU A 29 -3.01 8.35 1.10
CA GLU A 29 -3.93 9.49 1.12
C GLU A 29 -3.21 10.78 0.72
N ASN A 30 -3.88 11.65 -0.03
CA ASN A 30 -3.39 13.00 -0.37
C ASN A 30 -4.57 13.94 -0.57
N LEU A 31 -4.35 15.21 -0.27
CA LEU A 31 -5.30 16.26 -0.57
C LEU A 31 -5.13 16.73 -2.02
N ARG A 32 -6.25 16.98 -2.70
CA ARG A 32 -6.24 17.69 -3.98
C ARG A 32 -6.08 19.18 -3.70
N VAL A 33 -5.14 19.83 -4.39
CA VAL A 33 -4.79 21.24 -4.14
C VAL A 33 -4.81 22.07 -5.42
N THR A 34 -4.96 23.39 -5.28
CA THR A 34 -4.76 24.36 -6.36
C THR A 34 -3.26 24.59 -6.61
N PRO A 35 -2.85 25.16 -7.76
CA PRO A 35 -1.45 25.51 -8.01
C PRO A 35 -0.85 26.48 -6.99
N GLN A 36 -1.68 27.23 -6.27
CA GLN A 36 -1.28 28.14 -5.20
C GLN A 36 -1.14 27.44 -3.83
N GLY A 37 -1.42 26.13 -3.76
CA GLY A 37 -1.27 25.33 -2.54
C GLY A 37 -2.49 25.31 -1.62
N TYR A 38 -3.64 25.83 -2.05
CA TYR A 38 -4.89 25.77 -1.28
C TYR A 38 -5.65 24.47 -1.54
N LEU A 39 -6.53 24.06 -0.63
CA LEU A 39 -7.44 22.94 -0.84
C LEU A 39 -8.30 23.15 -2.10
N SER A 40 -8.47 22.09 -2.89
CA SER A 40 -9.34 22.11 -4.06
C SER A 40 -10.78 21.83 -3.66
N GLU A 41 -11.69 22.77 -3.94
CA GLU A 41 -13.14 22.61 -3.76
C GLU A 41 -13.80 21.73 -4.84
N LYS A 42 -13.04 21.25 -5.84
CA LYS A 42 -13.59 20.35 -6.87
C LYS A 42 -14.03 19.04 -6.21
N LYS A 43 -15.09 18.41 -6.71
CA LYS A 43 -15.50 17.06 -6.28
C LYS A 43 -14.54 15.98 -6.86
N HIS A 44 -14.77 14.72 -6.50
CA HIS A 44 -14.11 13.58 -7.15
C HIS A 44 -14.25 13.68 -8.67
N LEU A 45 -13.17 13.44 -9.41
CA LEU A 45 -13.15 13.54 -10.87
C LEU A 45 -13.95 12.37 -11.46
N SER A 46 -14.95 12.66 -12.28
CA SER A 46 -15.81 11.64 -12.91
C SER A 46 -15.03 10.64 -13.76
N GLU A 47 -13.89 11.06 -14.31
CA GLU A 47 -12.98 10.27 -15.13
C GLU A 47 -12.27 9.18 -14.33
N LEU A 48 -12.22 9.29 -12.99
CA LEU A 48 -11.71 8.26 -12.08
C LEU A 48 -12.80 7.25 -11.67
N GLY A 49 -14.03 7.43 -12.14
CA GLY A 49 -15.16 6.55 -11.86
C GLY A 49 -15.84 6.85 -10.52
N SER A 50 -16.42 5.81 -9.92
CA SER A 50 -17.15 5.91 -8.65
C SER A 50 -16.20 5.71 -7.48
N ALA A 51 -16.03 6.72 -6.64
CA ALA A 51 -15.24 6.59 -5.41
C ALA A 51 -15.69 5.41 -4.53
N LEU A 52 -16.99 5.07 -4.51
CA LEU A 52 -17.53 3.99 -3.68
C LEU A 52 -17.13 2.59 -4.17
N THR A 53 -16.92 2.39 -5.48
CA THR A 53 -16.78 1.05 -6.07
C THR A 53 -15.53 0.88 -6.92
N HIS A 54 -14.74 1.93 -7.14
CA HIS A 54 -13.53 1.85 -7.96
C HIS A 54 -12.44 1.07 -7.20
N PRO A 55 -11.82 0.04 -7.81
CA PRO A 55 -11.00 -0.95 -7.09
C PRO A 55 -9.64 -0.44 -6.63
N SER A 56 -9.23 0.77 -7.02
CA SER A 56 -7.86 1.26 -6.79
C SER A 56 -7.73 2.75 -6.53
N ILE A 57 -8.83 3.51 -6.59
CA ILE A 57 -8.84 4.96 -6.40
C ILE A 57 -10.15 5.30 -5.71
N THR A 58 -10.09 5.90 -4.53
CA THR A 58 -11.26 6.28 -3.75
C THR A 58 -10.97 7.61 -3.03
N THR A 59 -11.92 8.09 -2.21
CA THR A 59 -11.82 9.33 -1.42
C THR A 59 -12.45 9.15 -0.07
#